data_AF-A0A172U623-F1
#
_entry.id   AF-A0A172U623-F1
#
_cell.length_a   1.000
_cell.length_b   1.000
_cell.length_c   1.000
_cell.angle_alpha   90.00
_cell.angle_beta   90.00
_cell.angle_gamma   90.00
#
_symmetry.space_group_name_H-M   'P 1'
#
loop_
_entity.id
_entity.type
_entity.pdbx_description
1 polymer ?
#
loop_
_entity_poly.entity_id
_entity_poly.type
_entity_poly.pdbx_seq_one_letter_code
_entity_poly.pdbx_strand_id
1 'polypeptide(L)'
;MAVYPLLASMMAGANIHSSHVFETRVIPYLLETWLDDYRRFIKASEILETSVDGFSYLFDATVERLIAAWGVSNGRHAGARDRSRMAGHPLSDGPDYHRGHSIPHTLGGTTDINLVPQLGAVNIGPFRELEKRAVATPGSLYFTYWIYGASGSKRPLYVQQGLLIPGRFPDIRTHPN
;
A
#
# COMPACT_ATOMS: atom_id res chain seq x y z
N MET A 1 5.70 13.33 6.26
CA MET A 1 5.81 12.00 5.63
C MET A 1 6.35 11.06 6.68
N ALA A 2 5.69 9.91 6.80
CA ALA A 2 6.12 8.82 7.65
C ALA A 2 7.58 8.42 7.42
N VAL A 3 8.27 8.13 8.52
CA VAL A 3 9.63 7.59 8.56
C VAL A 3 9.65 6.36 9.46
N TYR A 4 10.52 5.39 9.16
CA TYR A 4 10.43 4.06 9.76
C TYR A 4 11.73 3.59 10.43
N PRO A 5 12.26 4.32 11.42
CA PRO A 5 13.56 4.02 12.03
C PRO A 5 13.65 2.62 12.65
N LEU A 6 12.53 2.02 13.08
CA LEU A 6 12.54 0.74 13.76
C LEU A 6 12.52 -0.48 12.82
N LEU A 7 12.16 -0.32 11.54
CA LEU A 7 11.96 -1.47 10.64
C LEU A 7 13.24 -2.27 10.41
N ALA A 8 14.39 -1.60 10.29
CA ALA A 8 15.67 -2.30 10.11
C ALA A 8 15.95 -3.25 11.28
N SER A 9 15.71 -2.80 12.51
CA SER A 9 15.90 -3.62 13.71
C SER A 9 14.90 -4.77 13.80
N MET A 10 13.64 -4.53 13.40
CA MET A 10 12.59 -5.56 13.39
C MET A 10 12.89 -6.64 12.34
N MET A 11 13.48 -6.25 11.21
CA MET A 11 13.80 -7.18 10.12
C MET A 11 15.07 -7.98 10.33
N ALA A 12 16.08 -7.39 10.99
CA ALA A 12 17.31 -8.12 11.33
C ALA A 12 17.05 -9.31 12.26
N GLY A 13 16.09 -9.20 13.19
CA GLY A 13 15.71 -10.27 14.12
C GLY A 13 14.65 -11.23 13.61
N ALA A 14 14.16 -11.06 12.38
CA ALA A 14 13.06 -11.85 11.86
C ALA A 14 13.52 -13.22 11.33
N ASN A 15 12.78 -14.27 11.70
CA ASN A 15 12.97 -15.60 11.12
C ASN A 15 12.48 -15.60 9.67
N ILE A 16 13.35 -16.00 8.73
CA ILE A 16 13.05 -16.05 7.29
C ILE A 16 11.95 -17.03 6.90
N HIS A 17 11.59 -17.95 7.79
CA HIS A 17 10.52 -18.93 7.59
C HIS A 17 9.22 -18.57 8.31
N SER A 18 9.12 -17.39 8.94
CA SER A 18 7.94 -16.99 9.70
C SER A 18 7.50 -15.56 9.37
N SER A 19 6.22 -15.42 9.04
CA SER A 19 5.55 -14.12 8.89
C SER A 19 5.15 -13.50 10.24
N HIS A 20 5.35 -14.19 11.36
CA HIS A 20 4.83 -13.78 12.67
C HIS A 20 5.34 -12.40 13.13
N VAL A 21 6.57 -12.03 12.74
CA VAL A 21 7.12 -10.69 13.01
C VAL A 21 6.27 -9.58 12.38
N PHE A 22 5.63 -9.87 11.24
CA PHE A 22 4.83 -8.87 10.54
C PHE A 22 3.58 -8.56 11.35
N GLU A 23 2.84 -9.58 11.74
CA GLU A 23 1.59 -9.46 12.48
C GLU A 23 1.79 -8.85 13.86
N THR A 24 2.84 -9.27 14.58
CA THR A 24 3.02 -8.88 15.99
C THR A 24 3.78 -7.59 16.23
N ARG A 25 4.58 -7.14 15.25
CA ARG A 25 5.48 -5.98 15.45
C ARG A 25 5.42 -4.98 14.31
N VAL A 26 5.60 -5.44 13.08
CA VAL A 26 5.78 -4.53 11.94
C VAL A 26 4.47 -3.84 11.56
N ILE A 27 3.39 -4.60 11.37
CA ILE A 27 2.09 -4.05 10.97
C ILE A 27 1.55 -3.07 12.02
N PRO A 28 1.49 -3.41 13.33
CA PRO A 28 1.07 -2.45 14.35
C PRO A 28 1.87 -1.14 14.31
N TYR A 29 3.20 -1.24 14.16
CA TYR A 29 4.08 -0.08 14.05
C TYR A 29 3.82 0.76 12.79
N LEU A 30 3.61 0.11 11.64
CA LEU A 30 3.27 0.79 10.40
C LEU A 30 1.94 1.53 10.51
N LEU A 31 0.91 0.89 11.06
CA LEU A 31 -0.42 1.48 11.26
C LEU A 31 -0.36 2.72 12.14
N GLU A 32 0.32 2.65 13.29
CA GLU A 32 0.51 3.80 14.18
C GLU A 32 1.22 4.94 13.43
N THR A 33 2.31 4.62 12.72
CA THR A 33 3.09 5.62 11.97
C THR A 33 2.26 6.29 10.86
N TRP A 34 1.48 5.53 10.09
CA TRP A 34 0.65 6.06 9.01
C TRP A 34 -0.51 6.90 9.53
N LEU A 35 -1.19 6.44 10.59
CA LEU A 35 -2.28 7.18 11.21
C LEU A 35 -1.80 8.50 11.81
N ASP A 36 -0.64 8.49 12.46
CA ASP A 36 -0.05 9.70 13.03
C ASP A 36 0.37 10.70 11.96
N ASP A 37 0.95 10.26 10.84
CA ASP A 37 1.27 11.15 9.72
C ASP A 37 0.00 11.66 9.04
N TYR A 38 -1.03 10.83 8.85
CA TYR A 38 -2.30 11.22 8.23
C TYR A 38 -3.07 12.27 9.05
N ARG A 39 -3.17 12.06 10.37
CA ARG A 39 -3.89 12.94 11.31
C ARG A 39 -3.26 14.32 11.45
N ARG A 40 -1.99 14.52 11.05
CA ARG A 40 -1.35 15.85 11.01
C ARG A 40 -2.02 16.78 10.01
N PHE A 41 -2.58 16.22 8.93
CA PHE A 41 -3.17 16.99 7.83
C PHE A 41 -4.69 16.92 7.82
N ILE A 42 -5.29 15.86 8.37
CA ILE A 42 -6.74 15.61 8.35
C ILE A 42 -7.24 15.52 9.80
N LYS A 43 -8.10 16.47 10.21
CA LYS A 43 -8.55 16.61 11.61
C LYS A 43 -9.82 15.84 11.96
N ALA A 44 -10.66 15.55 10.98
CA ALA A 44 -11.90 14.79 11.16
C ALA A 44 -11.93 13.68 10.11
N SER A 45 -11.86 12.43 10.57
CA SER A 45 -11.77 11.26 9.71
C SER A 45 -12.39 10.05 10.41
N GLU A 46 -13.26 9.34 9.71
CA GLU A 46 -13.73 8.02 10.10
C GLU A 46 -12.81 6.98 9.44
N ILE A 47 -11.86 6.47 10.20
CA ILE A 47 -10.89 5.51 9.69
C ILE A 47 -11.39 4.08 9.91
N LEU A 48 -11.48 3.34 8.81
CA LEU A 48 -11.88 1.95 8.77
C LEU A 48 -10.69 1.08 8.35
N GLU A 49 -10.50 -0.04 9.05
CA GLU A 49 -9.64 -1.13 8.60
C GLU A 49 -10.51 -2.26 8.06
N THR A 50 -10.15 -2.78 6.89
CA THR A 50 -10.84 -3.94 6.29
C THR A 50 -9.84 -4.86 5.60
N SER A 51 -10.24 -6.11 5.36
CA SER A 51 -9.40 -7.10 4.68
C SER A 51 -10.17 -7.83 3.59
N VAL A 52 -9.53 -7.99 2.43
CA VAL A 52 -10.07 -8.71 1.26
C VAL A 52 -8.96 -9.51 0.60
N ASP A 53 -9.21 -10.78 0.31
CA ASP A 53 -8.30 -11.69 -0.41
C ASP A 53 -6.88 -11.76 0.17
N GLY A 54 -6.74 -11.68 1.50
CA GLY A 54 -5.46 -11.75 2.20
C GLY A 54 -4.66 -10.44 2.25
N PHE A 55 -5.26 -9.34 1.79
CA PHE A 55 -4.72 -7.99 1.92
C PHE A 55 -5.60 -7.14 2.81
N SER A 56 -4.96 -6.23 3.54
CA SER A 56 -5.61 -5.31 4.44
C SER A 56 -5.49 -3.88 3.94
N TYR A 57 -6.51 -3.07 4.26
CA TYR A 57 -6.69 -1.73 3.74
C TYR A 57 -7.10 -0.82 4.90
N LEU A 58 -6.48 0.35 4.94
CA LEU A 58 -6.85 1.45 5.83
C LEU A 58 -7.52 2.53 4.99
N PHE A 59 -8.74 2.91 5.33
CA PHE A 59 -9.59 3.77 4.50
C PHE A 59 -10.22 4.88 5.34
N ASP A 60 -10.22 6.11 4.83
CA ASP A 60 -10.99 7.22 5.38
C ASP A 60 -12.36 7.25 4.70
N ALA A 61 -13.40 6.89 5.43
CA ALA A 61 -14.78 6.87 4.95
C ALA A 61 -15.37 8.28 4.83
N THR A 62 -14.87 9.26 5.58
CA THR A 62 -15.39 10.64 5.55
C THR A 62 -15.11 11.32 4.22
N VAL A 63 -13.94 11.07 3.64
CA VAL A 63 -13.50 11.66 2.36
C VAL A 63 -13.30 10.62 1.24
N GLU A 64 -13.65 9.38 1.51
CA GLU A 64 -13.56 8.22 0.62
C GLU A 64 -12.16 8.03 0.02
N ARG A 65 -11.15 7.85 0.87
CA ARG A 65 -9.74 7.71 0.46
C ARG A 65 -9.11 6.45 1.02
N LEU A 66 -8.36 5.75 0.16
CA LEU A 66 -7.42 4.74 0.63
C LEU A 66 -6.18 5.42 1.25
N ILE A 67 -5.90 5.11 2.50
CA ILE A 67 -4.72 5.59 3.23
C ILE A 67 -3.55 4.65 3.02
N ALA A 68 -3.78 3.35 3.23
CA ALA A 68 -2.73 2.35 3.11
C ALA A 68 -3.31 1.01 2.68
N ALA A 69 -2.48 0.20 2.02
CA ALA A 69 -2.78 -1.21 1.76
C ALA A 69 -1.53 -2.05 2.03
N TRP A 70 -1.71 -3.23 2.62
CA TRP A 70 -0.59 -4.12 2.92
C TRP A 70 -1.00 -5.60 2.88
N GLY A 71 0.00 -6.47 2.75
CA GLY A 71 -0.19 -7.91 2.89
C GLY A 71 1.10 -8.68 2.68
N VAL A 72 1.09 -9.94 3.12
CA VAL A 72 2.22 -10.85 2.91
C VAL A 72 2.07 -11.48 1.53
N SER A 73 3.09 -11.33 0.69
CA SER A 73 3.13 -11.91 -0.64
C SER A 73 3.10 -13.44 -0.57
N ASN A 74 2.17 -14.06 -1.28
CA ASN A 74 2.16 -15.51 -1.54
C ASN A 74 2.82 -15.86 -2.89
N GLY A 75 3.55 -14.91 -3.49
CA GLY A 75 4.08 -15.04 -4.83
C GLY A 75 3.07 -14.64 -5.91
N ARG A 76 3.24 -15.19 -7.12
CA ARG A 76 2.41 -14.83 -8.27
C ARG A 76 0.98 -15.35 -8.10
N HIS A 77 0.02 -14.44 -8.06
CA HIS A 77 -1.40 -14.77 -8.11
C HIS A 77 -1.77 -15.30 -9.51
N ALA A 78 -2.43 -16.47 -9.54
CA ALA A 78 -2.83 -17.15 -10.78
C ALA A 78 -4.26 -16.82 -11.23
N GLY A 79 -5.04 -16.09 -10.43
CA GLY A 79 -6.41 -15.71 -10.78
C GLY A 79 -6.47 -14.78 -11.99
N ALA A 80 -7.54 -14.91 -12.77
CA ALA A 80 -7.79 -14.04 -13.91
C ALA A 80 -8.22 -12.64 -13.43
N ARG A 81 -7.84 -11.61 -14.18
CA ARG A 81 -8.23 -10.23 -13.90
C ARG A 81 -9.72 -10.03 -14.17
N ASP A 82 -10.50 -9.95 -13.10
CA ASP A 82 -11.92 -9.62 -13.20
C ASP A 82 -12.08 -8.15 -13.61
N ARG A 83 -12.38 -7.92 -14.89
CA ARG A 83 -12.57 -6.59 -15.46
C ARG A 83 -13.88 -5.93 -15.01
N SER A 84 -14.85 -6.69 -14.50
CA SER A 84 -16.18 -6.19 -14.16
C SER A 84 -16.19 -5.35 -12.87
N ARG A 85 -15.29 -5.66 -11.92
CA ARG A 85 -15.15 -4.95 -10.63
C ARG A 85 -14.42 -3.61 -10.71
N MET A 86 -13.88 -3.26 -11.87
CA MET A 86 -13.19 -1.99 -12.10
C MET A 86 -14.13 -0.88 -12.61
N ALA A 87 -15.43 -1.10 -12.70
CA ALA A 87 -16.38 -0.08 -13.15
C ALA A 87 -16.81 0.82 -11.98
N GLY A 88 -16.39 2.10 -11.98
CA GLY A 88 -17.05 3.14 -11.18
C GLY A 88 -16.15 4.06 -10.34
N HIS A 89 -15.05 3.58 -9.77
CA HIS A 89 -14.26 4.40 -8.84
C HIS A 89 -12.77 3.96 -8.76
N PRO A 90 -11.80 4.89 -8.63
CA PRO A 90 -11.95 6.32 -8.86
C PRO A 90 -12.21 6.64 -10.34
N LEU A 91 -13.00 7.68 -10.59
CA LEU A 91 -13.09 8.34 -11.89
C LEU A 91 -11.70 8.93 -12.23
N SER A 92 -11.31 8.94 -13.51
CA SER A 92 -9.99 9.41 -13.94
C SER A 92 -9.75 10.84 -13.45
N ASP A 93 -8.66 11.10 -12.73
CA ASP A 93 -8.30 12.45 -12.23
C ASP A 93 -7.54 13.27 -13.29
N GLY A 94 -8.02 13.21 -14.54
CA GLY A 94 -7.34 13.75 -15.71
C GLY A 94 -6.60 12.69 -16.56
N PRO A 95 -6.06 13.11 -17.72
CA PRO A 95 -5.46 12.20 -18.72
C PRO A 95 -4.13 11.57 -18.27
N ASP A 96 -3.41 12.24 -17.37
CA ASP A 96 -2.10 11.79 -16.89
C ASP A 96 -2.20 10.77 -15.73
N TYR A 97 -3.42 10.53 -15.23
CA TYR A 97 -3.67 9.67 -14.07
C TYR A 97 -4.32 8.36 -14.48
N HIS A 98 -3.74 7.28 -13.98
CA HIS A 98 -4.29 5.95 -14.09
C HIS A 98 -5.06 5.59 -12.81
N ARG A 99 -5.84 4.51 -12.89
CA ARG A 99 -6.29 3.76 -11.71
C ARG A 99 -5.14 2.91 -11.20
N GLY A 100 -4.31 3.51 -10.35
CA GLY A 100 -3.20 2.84 -9.69
C GLY A 100 -3.69 1.79 -8.72
N HIS A 101 -3.14 0.58 -8.80
CA HIS A 101 -3.45 -0.46 -7.82
C HIS A 101 -2.46 -0.34 -6.66
N SER A 102 -2.96 -0.26 -5.44
CA SER A 102 -2.12 -0.21 -4.25
C SER A 102 -1.42 -1.55 -4.01
N ILE A 103 -2.20 -2.62 -4.02
CA ILE A 103 -1.75 -4.00 -4.15
C ILE A 103 -1.87 -4.41 -5.62
N PRO A 104 -0.77 -4.77 -6.31
CA PRO A 104 -0.85 -5.16 -7.71
C PRO A 104 -1.69 -6.42 -7.90
N HIS A 105 -2.36 -6.50 -9.04
CA HIS A 105 -3.11 -7.69 -9.44
C HIS A 105 -2.26 -8.97 -9.43
N THR A 106 -0.96 -8.86 -9.74
CA THR A 106 -0.04 -10.01 -9.72
C THR A 106 0.21 -10.57 -8.31
N LEU A 107 -0.14 -9.83 -7.26
CA LEU A 107 -0.17 -10.31 -5.88
C LEU A 107 -1.58 -10.74 -5.42
N GLY A 108 -2.63 -10.38 -6.16
CA GLY A 108 -4.03 -10.69 -5.82
C GLY A 108 -4.87 -9.46 -5.42
N GLY A 109 -4.37 -8.24 -5.57
CA GLY A 109 -5.16 -7.03 -5.29
C GLY A 109 -6.20 -6.74 -6.37
N THR A 110 -7.44 -7.21 -6.17
CA THR A 110 -8.50 -7.18 -7.21
C THR A 110 -9.68 -6.25 -6.90
N THR A 111 -9.71 -5.60 -5.73
CA THR A 111 -10.85 -4.81 -5.27
C THR A 111 -10.84 -3.36 -5.77
N ASP A 112 -11.97 -2.68 -5.67
CA ASP A 112 -12.15 -1.27 -6.01
C ASP A 112 -11.55 -0.32 -4.95
N ILE A 113 -11.67 -0.66 -3.66
CA ILE A 113 -10.99 0.03 -2.54
C ILE A 113 -9.47 0.12 -2.72
N ASN A 114 -8.89 -0.77 -3.52
CA ASN A 114 -7.46 -0.85 -3.84
C ASN A 114 -7.00 0.20 -4.88
N LEU A 115 -7.92 0.98 -5.44
CA LEU A 115 -7.62 1.89 -6.55
C LEU A 115 -7.48 3.34 -6.09
N VAL A 116 -6.42 4.01 -6.58
CA VAL A 116 -6.11 5.41 -6.26
C VAL A 116 -5.75 6.16 -7.55
N PRO A 117 -6.07 7.46 -7.69
CA PRO A 117 -5.53 8.26 -8.78
C PRO A 117 -4.01 8.30 -8.68
N GLN A 118 -3.34 7.68 -9.64
CA GLN A 118 -1.87 7.56 -9.65
C GLN A 118 -1.29 8.08 -10.96
N LEU A 119 -0.22 8.90 -10.90
CA LEU A 119 0.47 9.35 -12.11
C LEU A 119 0.87 8.16 -12.98
N GLY A 120 0.50 8.23 -14.26
CA GLY A 120 0.72 7.14 -15.22
C GLY A 120 2.19 6.77 -15.32
N ALA A 121 3.07 7.76 -15.38
CA ALA A 121 4.52 7.58 -15.41
C ALA A 121 5.09 6.83 -14.19
N VAL A 122 4.49 7.01 -13.01
CA VAL A 122 4.86 6.26 -11.79
C VAL A 122 4.29 4.85 -11.86
N ASN A 123 2.98 4.72 -12.12
CA ASN A 123 2.24 3.45 -12.12
C ASN A 123 2.83 2.42 -13.10
N ILE A 124 3.23 2.83 -14.31
CA ILE A 124 3.80 1.91 -15.31
C ILE A 124 5.33 1.81 -15.25
N GLY A 125 5.98 2.67 -14.47
CA GLY A 125 7.43 2.79 -14.37
C GLY A 125 7.97 2.28 -13.04
N PRO A 126 8.54 3.14 -12.18
CA PRO A 126 9.30 2.74 -10.99
C PRO A 126 8.49 1.92 -9.97
N PHE A 127 7.17 2.08 -9.94
CA PHE A 127 6.29 1.33 -9.03
C PHE A 127 6.36 -0.19 -9.28
N ARG A 128 6.58 -0.60 -10.53
CA ARG A 128 6.62 -2.03 -10.91
C ARG A 128 7.82 -2.79 -10.37
N GLU A 129 8.88 -2.09 -9.93
CA GLU A 129 10.10 -2.73 -9.49
C GLU A 129 9.91 -3.50 -8.18
N LEU A 130 9.27 -2.88 -7.18
CA LEU A 130 8.97 -3.56 -5.91
C LEU A 130 7.83 -4.58 -6.07
N GLU A 131 6.85 -4.32 -6.94
CA GLU A 131 5.78 -5.29 -7.24
C GLU A 131 6.36 -6.62 -7.76
N LYS A 132 7.25 -6.54 -8.76
CA LYS A 132 7.92 -7.72 -9.33
C LYS A 132 8.74 -8.46 -8.27
N ARG A 133 9.44 -7.73 -7.41
CA ARG A 133 10.24 -8.33 -6.34
C ARG A 133 9.39 -8.98 -5.25
N ALA A 134 8.26 -8.37 -4.89
CA ALA A 134 7.29 -8.96 -3.95
C ALA A 134 6.74 -10.28 -4.52
N VAL A 135 6.38 -10.31 -5.80
CA VAL A 135 5.95 -11.53 -6.51
C VAL A 135 7.03 -12.60 -6.51
N ALA A 136 8.29 -12.21 -6.70
CA ALA A 136 9.43 -13.13 -6.69
C ALA A 136 9.87 -13.57 -5.29
N THR A 137 9.32 -12.98 -4.22
CA THR A 137 9.72 -13.24 -2.84
C THR A 137 8.51 -13.57 -1.97
N PRO A 138 7.91 -14.77 -2.08
CA PRO A 138 6.87 -15.20 -1.16
C PRO A 138 7.32 -15.10 0.31
N GLY A 139 6.41 -14.73 1.21
CA GLY A 139 6.71 -14.46 2.61
C GLY A 139 7.29 -13.06 2.87
N SER A 140 7.39 -12.18 1.87
CA SER A 140 7.71 -10.76 2.09
C SER A 140 6.44 -9.94 2.36
N LEU A 141 6.54 -8.92 3.21
CA LEU A 141 5.47 -7.94 3.38
C LEU A 141 5.61 -6.86 2.33
N TYR A 142 4.55 -6.61 1.57
CA TYR A 142 4.44 -5.50 0.65
C TYR A 142 3.39 -4.51 1.16
N PHE A 143 3.67 -3.21 1.05
CA PHE A 143 2.70 -2.17 1.41
C PHE A 143 2.79 -0.93 0.52
N THR A 144 1.70 -0.17 0.51
CA THR A 144 1.68 1.22 0.06
C THR A 144 1.05 2.11 1.13
N TYR A 145 1.56 3.33 1.26
CA TYR A 145 1.00 4.39 2.09
C TYR A 145 0.86 5.66 1.25
N TRP A 146 -0.37 6.14 1.10
CA TRP A 146 -0.74 7.29 0.30
C TRP A 146 -0.81 8.54 1.16
N ILE A 147 -0.04 9.56 0.77
CA ILE A 147 0.16 10.77 1.54
C ILE A 147 -0.65 11.90 0.92
N TYR A 148 -1.54 12.50 1.71
CA TYR A 148 -2.45 13.55 1.29
C TYR A 148 -2.07 14.90 1.88
N GLY A 149 -2.37 15.98 1.15
CA GLY A 149 -2.32 17.33 1.70
C GLY A 149 -3.54 17.64 2.56
N ALA A 150 -3.56 18.81 3.20
CA ALA A 150 -4.67 19.27 4.04
C ALA A 150 -5.99 19.54 3.29
N SER A 151 -6.02 19.38 1.96
CA SER A 151 -7.21 19.58 1.14
C SER A 151 -8.20 18.41 1.22
N GLY A 152 -9.46 18.68 0.87
CA GLY A 152 -10.51 17.67 0.62
C GLY A 152 -10.27 16.78 -0.63
N SER A 153 -9.18 16.96 -1.37
CA SER A 153 -8.86 16.18 -2.58
C SER A 153 -8.68 14.68 -2.34
N LYS A 154 -9.31 13.85 -3.18
CA LYS A 154 -9.11 12.38 -3.22
C LYS A 154 -7.79 11.96 -3.89
N ARG A 155 -7.04 12.90 -4.46
CA ARG A 155 -5.71 12.64 -5.05
C ARG A 155 -4.60 12.78 -3.99
N PRO A 156 -3.78 11.74 -3.76
CA PRO A 156 -2.61 11.86 -2.91
C PRO A 156 -1.49 12.63 -3.60
N LEU A 157 -0.64 13.28 -2.81
CA LEU A 157 0.55 14.01 -3.26
C LEU A 157 1.76 13.09 -3.46
N TYR A 158 1.84 12.02 -2.68
CA TYR A 158 2.93 11.06 -2.72
C TYR A 158 2.42 9.67 -2.38
N VAL A 159 3.21 8.67 -2.75
CA VAL A 159 3.07 7.30 -2.27
C VAL A 159 4.39 6.77 -1.75
N GLN A 160 4.36 6.17 -0.57
CA GLN A 160 5.44 5.32 -0.08
C GLN A 160 5.13 3.88 -0.41
N GLN A 161 5.99 3.24 -1.18
CA GLN A 161 5.92 1.82 -1.51
C GLN A 161 7.01 1.09 -0.72
N GLY A 162 6.64 0.03 0.00
CA GLY A 162 7.56 -0.71 0.85
C GLY A 162 7.57 -2.20 0.56
N LEU A 163 8.77 -2.78 0.59
CA LEU A 163 8.99 -4.23 0.53
C LEU A 163 9.90 -4.64 1.68
N LEU A 164 9.37 -5.48 2.57
CA LEU A 164 10.07 -5.98 3.73
C LEU A 164 10.28 -7.49 3.59
N ILE A 165 11.55 -7.89 3.53
CA ILE A 165 11.95 -9.29 3.45
C ILE A 165 12.64 -9.62 4.76
N PRO A 166 12.20 -10.66 5.50
CA PRO A 166 12.85 -11.06 6.75
C PRO A 166 14.36 -11.25 6.57
N GLY A 167 15.15 -10.77 7.54
CA GLY A 167 16.62 -10.83 7.49
C GLY A 167 17.28 -9.87 6.50
N ARG A 168 16.53 -9.00 5.82
CA ARG A 168 17.08 -7.98 4.90
C ARG A 168 16.73 -6.57 5.37
N PHE A 169 17.50 -5.60 4.88
CA PHE A 169 17.16 -4.19 5.07
C PHE A 169 15.83 -3.85 4.36
N PRO A 170 14.97 -3.02 4.99
CA PRO A 170 13.76 -2.50 4.35
C PRO A 170 14.08 -1.77 3.05
N ASP A 171 13.31 -2.03 1.98
CA ASP A 171 13.33 -1.22 0.76
C ASP A 171 12.05 -0.39 0.73
N ILE A 172 12.17 0.92 0.94
CA ILE A 172 11.05 1.85 1.01
C ILE A 172 11.35 3.01 0.06
N ARG A 173 10.42 3.25 -0.86
CA ARG A 173 10.57 4.22 -1.93
C ARG A 173 9.42 5.22 -1.86
N THR A 174 9.74 6.49 -2.03
CA THR A 174 8.72 7.55 -2.13
C THR A 174 8.63 7.98 -3.58
N HIS A 175 7.41 8.03 -4.11
CA HIS A 175 7.14 8.53 -5.45
C HIS A 175 6.23 9.76 -5.36
N PRO A 176 6.52 10.84 -6.13
CA PRO A 176 5.58 11.93 -6.30
C PRO A 176 4.34 11.43 -7.05
N ASN A 177 3.20 12.03 -6.75
CA ASN A 177 1.92 11.70 -7.36
C ASN A 177 1.15 12.94 -7.77
#